data_AF-A0A2E4WHZ9-F1
#
_entry.id   AF-A0A2E4WHZ9-F1
#
_cell.length_a   1.000
_cell.length_b   1.000
_cell.length_c   1.000
_cell.angle_alpha   90.00
_cell.angle_beta   90.00
_cell.angle_gamma   90.00
#
_symmetry.space_group_name_H-M   'P 1'
#
loop_
_entity.id
_entity.type
_entity.pdbx_description
1 polymer ?
#
loop_
_entity_poly.entity_id
_entity_poly.type
_entity_poly.pdbx_seq_one_letter_code
_entity_poly.pdbx_strand_id
1 'polypeptide(L)'
;MKNVRDFILIFLFTGFIYGQTDYSPIPLYWKTLKSEEKEIYLFGYLTQVYDTHKSLISETGRGEFTKWYYDNRAELAYNIFDLLDTIAVTKFVGWVDDFYSHQEYRERSFPEALKYAYDRSQMKGQTLLEKYDTLMRKKKKAK
;
A
#
# COMPACT_ATOMS: atom_id res chain seq x y z
N MET A 1 44.07 16.66 13.61
CA MET A 1 43.07 17.12 12.60
C MET A 1 42.46 16.01 11.75
N LYS A 2 43.21 14.97 11.35
CA LYS A 2 42.69 13.86 10.51
C LYS A 2 41.48 13.14 11.15
N ASN A 3 41.60 12.79 12.43
CA ASN A 3 40.56 12.06 13.17
C ASN A 3 39.24 12.86 13.29
N VAL A 4 39.30 14.19 13.43
CA VAL A 4 38.09 15.03 13.51
C VAL A 4 37.36 15.11 12.17
N ARG A 5 38.10 15.18 11.06
CA ARG A 5 37.54 15.13 9.71
C ARG A 5 36.86 13.79 9.44
N ASP A 6 37.47 12.69 9.87
CA ASP A 6 36.94 11.35 9.65
C ASP A 6 35.66 11.13 10.49
N PHE A 7 35.58 11.68 11.71
CA PHE A 7 34.34 11.73 12.50
C PHE A 7 33.23 12.56 11.85
N ILE A 8 33.56 13.72 11.26
CA ILE A 8 32.58 14.55 10.54
C ILE A 8 32.05 13.81 9.31
N LEU A 9 32.91 13.10 8.58
CA LEU A 9 32.50 12.31 7.41
C LEU A 9 31.56 11.16 7.81
N ILE A 10 31.83 10.47 8.91
CA ILE A 10 30.93 9.42 9.43
C ILE A 10 29.58 10.01 9.86
N PHE A 11 29.57 11.17 10.51
CA PHE A 11 28.34 11.85 10.93
C PHE A 11 27.50 12.35 9.73
N LEU A 12 28.15 12.81 8.67
CA LEU A 12 27.46 13.18 7.43
C LEU A 12 26.90 11.94 6.72
N PHE A 13 27.65 10.83 6.67
CA PHE A 13 27.18 9.58 6.07
C PHE A 13 25.99 8.98 6.81
N THR A 14 25.94 9.03 8.14
CA THR A 14 24.76 8.57 8.89
C THR A 14 23.55 9.47 8.63
N GLY A 15 23.73 10.79 8.54
CA GLY A 15 22.67 11.73 8.19
C GLY A 15 22.02 11.45 6.82
N PHE A 16 22.81 11.08 5.81
CA PHE A 16 22.30 10.70 4.49
C PHE A 16 21.48 9.40 4.51
N ILE A 17 21.84 8.43 5.37
CA ILE A 17 21.12 7.15 5.47
C ILE A 17 19.76 7.33 6.16
N TYR A 18 19.66 8.20 7.17
CA TYR A 18 18.40 8.46 7.88
C TYR A 18 17.50 9.51 7.19
N GLY A 19 18.06 10.38 6.35
CA GLY A 19 17.34 11.47 5.67
C GLY A 19 16.49 11.06 4.46
N GLN A 20 16.63 9.82 3.95
CA GLN A 20 15.82 9.31 2.82
C GLN A 20 14.57 8.55 3.28
N THR A 21 13.89 9.04 4.31
CA THR A 21 12.51 8.62 4.52
C THR A 21 11.65 9.46 3.60
N ASP A 22 11.39 8.93 2.40
CA ASP A 22 10.53 9.54 1.38
C ASP A 22 9.07 9.47 1.87
N TYR A 23 8.75 10.32 2.86
CA TYR A 23 7.42 10.37 3.46
C TYR A 23 6.44 10.81 2.38
N SER A 24 5.62 9.88 1.93
CA SER A 24 4.49 10.23 1.09
C SER A 24 3.59 11.19 1.90
N PRO A 25 3.13 12.32 1.34
CA PRO A 25 2.16 13.18 2.02
C PRO A 25 0.77 12.54 2.07
N ILE A 26 0.56 11.43 1.34
CA ILE A 26 -0.75 10.78 1.19
C ILE A 26 -1.31 10.26 2.53
N PRO A 27 -0.56 9.55 3.40
CA PRO A 27 -1.06 9.12 4.70
C PRO A 27 -1.50 10.29 5.58
N LEU A 28 -0.78 11.42 5.50
CA LEU A 28 -1.16 12.64 6.21
C LEU A 28 -2.45 13.23 5.63
N TYR A 29 -2.51 13.38 4.30
CA TYR A 29 -3.70 13.89 3.61
C TYR A 29 -4.93 13.01 3.90
N TRP A 30 -4.80 11.69 3.80
CA TRP A 30 -5.86 10.72 4.10
C TRP A 30 -6.46 10.90 5.50
N LYS A 31 -5.62 11.19 6.52
CA LYS A 31 -6.09 11.45 7.90
C LYS A 31 -6.94 12.71 8.03
N THR A 32 -6.82 13.66 7.09
CA THR A 32 -7.61 14.90 7.09
C THR A 32 -8.99 14.73 6.45
N LEU A 33 -9.18 13.66 5.67
CA LEU A 33 -10.41 13.42 4.93
C LEU A 33 -11.53 12.84 5.81
N LYS A 34 -12.76 13.26 5.53
CA LYS A 34 -13.99 12.61 6.01
C LYS A 34 -14.24 11.31 5.23
N SER A 35 -15.15 10.47 5.74
CA SER A 35 -15.46 9.17 5.12
C SER A 35 -15.82 9.29 3.63
N GLU A 36 -16.73 10.19 3.28
CA GLU A 36 -17.16 10.40 1.88
C GLU A 36 -16.01 10.88 0.99
N GLU A 37 -15.15 11.75 1.52
CA GLU A 37 -13.98 12.27 0.79
C GLU A 37 -12.92 11.18 0.57
N LYS A 38 -12.77 10.24 1.52
CA LYS A 38 -11.91 9.06 1.36
C LYS A 38 -12.41 8.11 0.28
N GLU A 39 -13.71 7.94 0.14
CA GLU A 39 -14.30 7.14 -0.94
C GLU A 39 -13.99 7.77 -2.31
N ILE A 40 -14.18 9.09 -2.44
CA ILE A 40 -13.83 9.84 -3.65
C ILE A 40 -12.33 9.72 -3.94
N TYR A 41 -11.49 9.90 -2.92
CA TYR A 41 -10.04 9.78 -3.08
C TYR A 41 -9.63 8.39 -3.56
N LEU A 42 -10.18 7.33 -2.95
CA LEU A 42 -9.89 5.95 -3.32
C LEU A 42 -10.26 5.70 -4.79
N PHE A 43 -11.45 6.11 -5.20
CA PHE A 43 -11.88 5.98 -6.59
C PHE A 43 -10.96 6.77 -7.54
N GLY A 44 -10.65 8.02 -7.20
CA GLY A 44 -9.76 8.87 -8.00
C GLY A 44 -8.36 8.27 -8.15
N TYR A 45 -7.80 7.73 -7.07
CA TYR A 45 -6.50 7.05 -7.08
C TYR A 45 -6.51 5.83 -8.02
N LEU A 46 -7.51 4.95 -7.89
CA LEU A 46 -7.63 3.75 -8.72
C LEU A 46 -7.78 4.12 -10.20
N THR A 47 -8.61 5.12 -10.52
CA THR A 47 -8.81 5.61 -11.90
C THR A 47 -7.53 6.19 -12.46
N GLN A 48 -6.81 7.01 -11.69
CA GLN A 48 -5.53 7.57 -12.11
C GLN A 48 -4.50 6.48 -12.43
N VAL A 49 -4.43 5.42 -11.62
CA VAL A 49 -3.55 4.28 -11.89
C VAL A 49 -3.96 3.56 -13.18
N TYR A 50 -5.26 3.35 -13.38
CA TYR A 50 -5.79 2.76 -14.61
C TYR A 50 -5.42 3.60 -15.84
N ASP A 51 -5.69 4.90 -15.81
CA ASP A 51 -5.42 5.82 -16.91
C ASP A 51 -3.92 5.90 -17.20
N THR A 52 -3.09 5.97 -16.17
CA THR A 52 -1.63 5.98 -16.33
C THR A 52 -1.15 4.72 -17.06
N HIS A 53 -1.63 3.53 -16.67
CA HIS A 53 -1.25 2.30 -17.37
C HIS A 53 -1.72 2.29 -18.84
N LYS A 54 -2.92 2.80 -19.11
CA LYS A 54 -3.45 2.94 -20.49
C LYS A 54 -2.60 3.91 -21.31
N SER A 55 -2.23 5.05 -20.75
CA SER A 55 -1.35 6.03 -21.40
C SER A 55 0.03 5.45 -21.68
N LEU A 56 0.62 4.72 -20.72
CA LEU A 56 1.90 4.05 -20.93
C LEU A 56 1.88 3.05 -22.09
N ILE A 57 0.80 2.26 -22.21
CA ILE A 57 0.60 1.36 -23.34
C ILE A 57 0.51 2.14 -24.65
N SER A 58 -0.21 3.26 -24.69
CA SER A 58 -0.36 4.04 -25.92
C SER A 58 0.91 4.79 -26.33
N GLU A 59 1.68 5.28 -25.36
CA GLU A 59 2.84 6.14 -25.61
C GLU A 59 4.12 5.34 -25.84
N THR A 60 4.33 4.28 -25.07
CA THR A 60 5.59 3.53 -25.05
C THR A 60 5.43 2.06 -25.43
N GLY A 61 4.20 1.62 -25.69
CA GLY A 61 3.89 0.22 -25.98
C GLY A 61 3.94 -0.66 -24.73
N ARG A 62 4.02 -1.98 -24.92
CA ARG A 62 4.08 -2.98 -23.84
C ARG A 62 5.53 -3.36 -23.47
N GLY A 63 6.41 -2.35 -23.38
CA GLY A 63 7.80 -2.53 -22.99
C GLY A 63 7.98 -2.86 -21.51
N GLU A 64 9.23 -3.01 -21.07
CA GLU A 64 9.57 -3.40 -19.69
C GLU A 64 9.00 -2.44 -18.64
N PHE A 65 9.03 -1.13 -18.90
CA PHE A 65 8.50 -0.13 -17.96
C PHE A 65 6.98 -0.24 -17.80
N THR A 66 6.25 -0.39 -18.90
CA THR A 66 4.79 -0.60 -18.88
C THR A 66 4.44 -1.87 -18.11
N LYS A 67 5.19 -2.96 -18.34
CA LYS A 67 5.01 -4.21 -17.59
C LYS A 67 5.30 -4.01 -16.10
N TRP A 68 6.40 -3.34 -15.76
CA TRP A 68 6.73 -3.04 -14.36
C TRP A 68 5.61 -2.22 -13.69
N TYR A 69 5.06 -1.22 -14.38
CA TYR A 69 3.95 -0.43 -13.85
C TYR A 69 2.70 -1.29 -13.62
N TYR A 70 2.40 -2.21 -14.55
CA TYR A 70 1.31 -3.17 -14.36
C TYR A 70 1.51 -4.03 -13.11
N ASP A 71 2.64 -4.75 -13.05
CA ASP A 71 2.97 -5.71 -11.99
C ASP A 71 3.05 -5.04 -10.59
N ASN A 72 3.43 -3.77 -10.52
CA ASN A 72 3.65 -3.08 -9.24
C ASN A 72 2.54 -2.09 -8.84
N ARG A 73 1.65 -1.71 -9.78
CA ARG A 73 0.62 -0.67 -9.53
C ARG A 73 -0.73 -1.08 -10.11
N ALA A 74 -0.80 -1.29 -11.42
CA ALA A 74 -2.09 -1.37 -12.10
C ALA A 74 -2.86 -2.66 -11.79
N GLU A 75 -2.16 -3.79 -11.64
CA GLU A 75 -2.81 -5.08 -11.34
C GLU A 75 -3.64 -5.00 -10.04
N LEU A 76 -3.08 -4.43 -8.97
CA LEU A 76 -3.79 -4.23 -7.72
C LEU A 76 -5.02 -3.33 -7.90
N ALA A 77 -4.88 -2.24 -8.64
CA ALA A 77 -6.00 -1.32 -8.89
C ALA A 77 -7.13 -2.01 -9.68
N TYR A 78 -6.78 -2.82 -10.68
CA TYR A 78 -7.75 -3.57 -11.49
C TYR A 78 -8.50 -4.59 -10.64
N ASN A 79 -7.77 -5.37 -9.84
CA ASN A 79 -8.38 -6.34 -8.95
C ASN A 79 -9.30 -5.69 -7.90
N ILE A 80 -8.99 -4.47 -7.45
CA ILE A 80 -9.89 -3.74 -6.55
C ILE A 80 -11.12 -3.23 -7.29
N PHE A 81 -10.98 -2.69 -8.50
CA PHE A 81 -12.13 -2.26 -9.30
C PHE A 81 -13.14 -3.40 -9.49
N ASP A 82 -12.67 -4.60 -9.85
CA ASP A 82 -13.54 -5.78 -10.01
C ASP A 82 -14.30 -6.13 -8.72
N LEU A 83 -13.72 -5.87 -7.55
CA LEU A 83 -14.37 -6.12 -6.27
C LEU A 83 -15.37 -5.04 -5.89
N LEU A 84 -15.23 -3.82 -6.39
CA LEU A 84 -16.16 -2.72 -6.08
C LEU A 84 -17.57 -2.98 -6.63
N ASP A 85 -17.73 -3.89 -7.59
CA ASP A 85 -19.04 -4.37 -8.06
C ASP A 85 -19.81 -5.15 -6.98
N THR A 86 -19.12 -5.69 -5.97
CA THR A 86 -19.72 -6.57 -4.95
C THR A 86 -19.43 -6.13 -3.51
N ILE A 87 -18.39 -5.32 -3.30
CA ILE A 87 -17.95 -4.83 -2.00
C ILE A 87 -18.03 -3.31 -2.02
N ALA A 88 -18.75 -2.73 -1.07
CA ALA A 88 -18.87 -1.28 -0.95
C ALA A 88 -17.49 -0.61 -0.74
N VAL A 89 -17.26 0.52 -1.41
CA VAL A 89 -16.05 1.35 -1.28
C VAL A 89 -15.75 1.68 0.19
N THR A 90 -16.79 1.94 0.99
CA THR A 90 -16.71 2.17 2.44
C THR A 90 -15.97 1.07 3.20
N LYS A 91 -16.05 -0.19 2.76
CA LYS A 91 -15.31 -1.30 3.37
C LYS A 91 -13.82 -1.20 3.10
N PHE A 92 -13.43 -0.83 1.88
CA PHE A 92 -12.03 -0.58 1.53
C PHE A 92 -11.49 0.62 2.31
N VAL A 93 -12.24 1.71 2.40
CA VAL A 93 -11.88 2.87 3.26
C VAL A 93 -11.64 2.42 4.70
N GLY A 94 -12.52 1.60 5.26
CA GLY A 94 -12.37 1.05 6.61
C GLY A 94 -11.10 0.21 6.79
N TRP A 95 -10.71 -0.58 5.79
CA TRP A 95 -9.46 -1.36 5.87
C TRP A 95 -8.21 -0.49 5.70
N VAL A 96 -8.27 0.56 4.90
CA VAL A 96 -7.18 1.55 4.81
C VAL A 96 -7.04 2.32 6.12
N ASP A 97 -8.15 2.68 6.77
CA ASP A 97 -8.15 3.28 8.10
C ASP A 97 -7.58 2.33 9.16
N ASP A 98 -7.98 1.05 9.13
CA ASP A 98 -7.41 0.00 9.99
C ASP A 98 -5.89 -0.10 9.82
N PHE A 99 -5.39 -0.10 8.58
CA PHE A 99 -3.96 -0.09 8.29
C PHE A 99 -3.25 1.11 8.94
N TYR A 100 -3.74 2.33 8.72
CA TYR A 100 -3.12 3.54 9.27
C TYR A 100 -3.34 3.75 10.77
N SER A 101 -4.22 3.00 11.41
CA SER A 101 -4.39 3.01 12.87
C SER A 101 -3.21 2.38 13.61
N HIS A 102 -2.47 1.47 12.95
CA HIS A 102 -1.31 0.80 13.52
C HIS A 102 -0.08 1.72 13.51
N GLN A 103 0.59 1.85 14.65
CA GLN A 103 1.69 2.80 14.84
C GLN A 103 2.84 2.57 13.85
N GLU A 104 3.14 1.31 13.55
CA GLU A 104 4.15 0.86 12.60
C GLU A 104 3.83 1.15 11.13
N TYR A 105 2.56 1.44 10.82
CA TYR A 105 2.06 1.65 9.46
C TYR A 105 1.65 3.09 9.17
N ARG A 106 1.67 3.98 10.17
CA ARG A 106 1.21 5.39 10.04
C ARG A 106 1.83 6.19 8.91
N GLU A 107 3.07 5.87 8.57
CA GLU A 107 3.89 6.56 7.57
C GLU A 107 4.16 5.70 6.33
N ARG A 108 3.51 4.53 6.22
CA ARG A 108 3.65 3.63 5.08
C ARG A 108 2.91 4.16 3.86
N SER A 109 3.37 3.76 2.69
CA SER A 109 2.85 4.27 1.42
C SER A 109 1.40 3.86 1.21
N PHE A 110 0.63 4.67 0.48
CA PHE A 110 -0.76 4.34 0.13
C PHE A 110 -0.93 3.01 -0.64
N PRO A 111 -0.04 2.63 -1.58
CA PRO A 111 -0.08 1.30 -2.19
C PRO A 111 0.01 0.15 -1.20
N GLU A 112 0.80 0.29 -0.12
CA GLU A 112 0.87 -0.74 0.94
C GLU A 112 -0.46 -0.83 1.70
N ALA A 113 -1.08 0.31 2.02
CA ALA A 113 -2.40 0.36 2.64
C ALA A 113 -3.49 -0.25 1.74
N LEU A 114 -3.40 0.03 0.43
CA LEU A 114 -4.31 -0.49 -0.58
C LEU A 114 -4.16 -2.01 -0.75
N LYS A 115 -2.92 -2.52 -0.72
CA LYS A 115 -2.63 -3.95 -0.74
C LYS A 115 -3.19 -4.64 0.51
N TYR A 116 -3.05 -4.02 1.68
CA TYR A 116 -3.65 -4.51 2.91
C TYR A 116 -5.18 -4.60 2.80
N ALA A 117 -5.83 -3.56 2.27
CA ALA A 117 -7.28 -3.54 2.06
C ALA A 117 -7.73 -4.62 1.06
N TYR A 118 -6.99 -4.81 -0.02
CA TYR A 118 -7.23 -5.91 -0.96
C TYR A 118 -7.08 -7.28 -0.28
N ASP A 119 -6.02 -7.52 0.48
CA ASP A 119 -5.84 -8.81 1.17
C ASP A 119 -6.97 -9.08 2.16
N ARG A 120 -7.45 -8.04 2.85
CA ARG A 120 -8.62 -8.13 3.74
C ARG A 120 -9.91 -8.44 2.98
N SER A 121 -10.09 -7.91 1.77
CA SER A 121 -11.27 -8.20 0.94
C SER A 121 -11.28 -9.65 0.46
N GLN A 122 -10.10 -10.23 0.19
CA GLN A 122 -9.93 -11.63 -0.22
C GLN A 122 -10.14 -12.63 0.92
N MET A 123 -9.98 -12.20 2.17
CA MET A 123 -10.33 -13.00 3.33
C MET A 123 -11.85 -13.09 3.43
N LYS A 124 -12.47 -14.00 2.65
CA LYS A 124 -13.85 -14.48 2.86
C LYS A 124 -14.00 -14.69 4.36
N GLY A 125 -14.92 -13.96 4.99
CA GLY A 125 -15.01 -13.82 6.44
C GLY A 125 -14.76 -15.14 7.16
N GLN A 126 -13.50 -15.40 7.50
CA GLN A 126 -13.16 -16.61 8.21
C GLN A 126 -13.77 -16.42 9.57
N THR A 127 -14.73 -17.28 9.91
CA THR A 127 -15.24 -17.32 11.27
C THR A 127 -14.04 -17.48 12.21
N LEU A 128 -14.11 -16.96 13.43
CA LEU A 128 -13.05 -17.14 14.44
C LEU A 128 -12.58 -18.61 14.53
N LEU A 129 -13.49 -19.55 14.27
CA LEU A 129 -13.25 -20.98 14.17
C LEU A 129 -12.33 -21.38 13.01
N GLU A 130 -12.59 -20.90 11.78
CA GLU A 130 -11.73 -21.18 10.62
C GLU A 130 -10.33 -20.58 10.77
N LYS A 131 -10.24 -19.42 11.42
CA LYS A 131 -8.96 -18.78 11.77
C LYS A 131 -8.21 -19.61 12.82
N TYR A 132 -8.91 -20.11 13.84
CA TYR A 132 -8.36 -21.02 14.85
C TYR A 132 -7.85 -22.32 14.22
N ASP A 133 -8.66 -22.97 13.39
CA ASP A 133 -8.30 -24.24 12.75
C ASP A 133 -7.09 -24.11 11.82
N THR A 134 -6.99 -22.98 11.10
CA THR A 134 -5.86 -22.69 10.22
C THR A 134 -4.57 -22.49 11.02
N LEU A 135 -4.61 -21.76 12.14
CA LEU A 135 -3.48 -21.56 13.03
C LEU A 135 -3.04 -22.86 13.71
N MET A 136 -3.99 -23.68 14.16
CA MET A 136 -3.71 -24.97 14.77
C MET A 136 -3.14 -25.97 13.76
N ARG A 137 -3.61 -25.97 12.51
CA ARG A 137 -3.01 -26.76 11.42
C ARG A 137 -1.58 -26.34 11.12
N LYS A 138 -1.28 -25.03 11.04
CA LYS A 138 0.09 -24.54 10.87
C LYS A 138 1.01 -24.99 12.01
N LYS A 139 0.54 -24.91 13.26
CA LYS A 139 1.30 -25.36 14.44
C LYS A 139 1.58 -26.87 14.43
N LYS A 140 0.67 -27.69 13.93
CA LYS A 140 0.86 -29.15 13.78
C LYS A 140 1.80 -29.54 12.64
N LYS A 141 1.93 -28.72 11.60
CA LYS A 141 2.86 -28.97 10.47
C LYS A 141 4.30 -28.51 10.74
N ALA A 142 4.50 -27.66 11.76
CA ALA A 142 5.82 -27.17 12.17
C ALA A 142 6.47 -28.04 13.26
N LYS A 143 5.94 -29.24 13.51
CA LYS A 143 6.41 -30.21 14.50
C LYS A 143 6.60 -31.56 13.81
#